data_AF-A0A536F799-F1
#
_entry.id   AF-A0A536F799-F1
#
_cell.length_a   1.000
_cell.length_b   1.000
_cell.length_c   1.000
_cell.angle_alpha   90.00
_cell.angle_beta   90.00
_cell.angle_gamma   90.00
#
_symmetry.space_group_name_H-M   'P 1'
#
loop_
_entity.id
_entity.type
_entity.pdbx_description
1 polymer ?
#
loop_
_entity_poly.entity_id
_entity_poly.type
_entity_poly.pdbx_seq_one_letter_code
_entity_poly.pdbx_strand_id
1 'polypeptide(L)'
;MLPIGFVFAFIGRQLGRVLTLAFNWATIVLFGRVPRSRELYLSGMAGAAVAWPIVIAGIAFPSFATFLLGLVTVPEWLHPWVRLGMLVLAVILPLIAGFLSSRLPDEGARPRGRDLVGAIARGYPNSLALFVVIVWMMFVAPLGRIRALIKRWESVHVPIAVKPGGYDVVLNDLAGALSRAGIAVRRRRASWAYELPGKVLALLGGDAVRALVPQRLWRLVGDGFEMTLHPTDLSLLGRSRILSHARAAIVRELTFTEAYQTWSKEAQIIEDRITNAARGADDLDAIGAVLKTADLDFEEWEILYRLLLQVRLRLSPTETDSLTAAEDGISPLRERAAAAVRVLAGQRNGHGGRSAGGAG
;
A
#
# COMPACT_ATOMS: atom_id res chain seq x y z
N MET A 1 16.86 -11.17 -39.61
CA MET A 1 17.42 -10.12 -38.74
C MET A 1 16.26 -9.29 -38.23
N LEU A 2 15.94 -9.36 -36.93
CA LEU A 2 14.84 -8.58 -36.35
C LEU A 2 15.18 -7.09 -36.50
N PRO A 3 14.33 -6.27 -37.15
CA PRO A 3 14.63 -4.86 -37.34
C PRO A 3 14.76 -4.22 -35.97
N ILE A 4 15.90 -3.57 -35.72
CA ILE A 4 16.23 -2.88 -34.47
C ILE A 4 15.08 -1.97 -34.00
N GLY A 5 14.33 -1.38 -34.95
CA GLY A 5 13.11 -0.60 -34.66
C GLY A 5 12.00 -1.36 -33.94
N PHE A 6 11.82 -2.67 -34.18
CA PHE A 6 10.82 -3.49 -33.47
C PHE A 6 11.23 -3.74 -32.02
N VAL A 7 12.52 -3.95 -31.77
CA VAL A 7 13.07 -4.10 -30.42
C VAL A 7 12.93 -2.79 -29.64
N PHE A 8 13.25 -1.64 -30.25
CA PHE A 8 13.06 -0.33 -29.63
C PHE A 8 11.60 0.04 -29.42
N ALA A 9 10.70 -0.25 -30.36
CA ALA A 9 9.26 0.00 -30.20
C ALA A 9 8.62 -0.91 -29.14
N PHE A 10 9.07 -2.17 -29.06
CA PHE A 10 8.66 -3.11 -28.02
C PHE A 10 9.20 -2.68 -26.65
N ILE A 11 10.49 -2.30 -26.57
CA ILE A 11 11.12 -1.75 -25.37
C ILE A 11 10.44 -0.44 -24.95
N GLY A 12 10.06 0.45 -25.86
CA GLY A 12 9.33 1.69 -25.57
C GLY A 12 7.91 1.45 -25.03
N ARG A 13 7.14 0.55 -25.65
CA ARG A 13 5.80 0.15 -25.16
C ARG A 13 5.84 -0.64 -23.86
N GLN A 14 6.92 -1.40 -23.64
CA GLN A 14 7.15 -2.09 -22.37
C GLN A 14 7.67 -1.12 -21.32
N LEU A 15 8.53 -0.17 -21.66
CA LEU A 15 9.00 0.89 -20.76
C LEU A 15 7.83 1.72 -20.27
N GLY A 16 6.88 2.12 -21.11
CA GLY A 16 5.68 2.83 -20.64
C GLY A 16 4.88 2.03 -19.61
N ARG A 17 4.61 0.75 -19.88
CA ARG A 17 3.88 -0.13 -18.96
C ARG A 17 4.67 -0.49 -17.70
N VAL A 18 5.96 -0.76 -17.84
CA VAL A 18 6.89 -1.06 -16.75
C VAL A 18 7.14 0.18 -15.92
N LEU A 19 7.15 1.38 -16.50
CA LEU A 19 7.26 2.64 -15.76
C LEU A 19 5.97 2.91 -15.00
N THR A 20 4.78 2.76 -15.61
CA THR A 20 3.50 2.89 -14.89
C THR A 20 3.35 1.83 -13.79
N LEU A 21 3.73 0.58 -14.06
CA LEU A 21 3.76 -0.50 -13.06
C LEU A 21 4.81 -0.22 -11.99
N ALA A 22 6.02 0.19 -12.35
CA ALA A 22 7.09 0.50 -11.42
C ALA A 22 6.77 1.76 -10.61
N PHE A 23 6.02 2.72 -11.13
CA PHE A 23 5.54 3.89 -10.40
C PHE A 23 4.46 3.53 -9.40
N ASN A 24 3.46 2.74 -9.82
CA ASN A 24 2.42 2.25 -8.93
C ASN A 24 3.04 1.38 -7.80
N TRP A 25 3.97 0.49 -8.16
CA TRP A 25 4.69 -0.35 -7.20
C TRP A 25 5.72 0.43 -6.37
N ALA A 26 6.50 1.34 -6.94
CA ALA A 26 7.49 2.12 -6.19
C ALA A 26 6.81 3.08 -5.23
N THR A 27 5.63 3.59 -5.54
CA THR A 27 4.86 4.43 -4.61
C THR A 27 4.40 3.61 -3.40
N ILE A 28 3.86 2.41 -3.64
CA ILE A 28 3.48 1.46 -2.57
C ILE A 28 4.71 0.99 -1.77
N VAL A 29 5.84 0.72 -2.44
CA VAL A 29 7.06 0.18 -1.82
C VAL A 29 7.89 1.25 -1.08
N LEU A 30 7.94 2.48 -1.58
CA LEU A 30 8.71 3.57 -0.96
C LEU A 30 7.90 4.34 0.08
N PHE A 31 6.58 4.45 -0.10
CA PHE A 31 5.73 5.32 0.73
C PHE A 31 4.59 4.59 1.43
N GLY A 32 4.40 3.29 1.20
CA GLY A 32 3.21 2.57 1.66
C GLY A 32 1.95 2.97 0.90
N ARG A 33 0.77 2.59 1.41
CA ARG A 33 -0.50 3.11 0.87
C ARG A 33 -0.71 4.55 1.34
N VAL A 34 -0.64 5.47 0.38
CA VAL A 34 -0.79 6.91 0.62
C VAL A 34 -2.24 7.30 0.34
N PRO A 35 -2.87 8.17 1.15
CA PRO A 35 -4.20 8.69 0.88
C PRO A 35 -4.31 9.23 -0.56
N ARG A 36 -5.42 8.93 -1.26
CA ARG A 36 -5.67 9.34 -2.66
C ARG A 36 -5.40 10.82 -2.93
N SER A 37 -5.65 11.69 -1.95
CA SER A 37 -5.41 13.13 -2.02
C SER A 37 -3.93 13.52 -2.19
N ARG A 38 -3.00 12.63 -1.80
CA ARG A 38 -1.54 12.86 -1.89
C ARG A 38 -0.85 12.07 -3.01
N GLU A 39 -1.54 11.06 -3.57
CA GLU A 39 -1.05 10.24 -4.67
C GLU A 39 -0.71 11.08 -5.92
N LEU A 40 -1.52 12.10 -6.23
CA LEU A 40 -1.27 12.99 -7.37
C LEU A 40 0.02 13.80 -7.20
N TYR A 41 0.31 14.27 -5.98
CA TYR A 41 1.55 15.02 -5.72
C TYR A 41 2.78 14.11 -5.81
N LEU A 42 2.71 12.89 -5.24
CA LEU A 42 3.81 11.93 -5.29
C LEU A 42 4.09 11.41 -6.70
N SER A 43 3.05 11.08 -7.46
CA SER A 43 3.18 10.65 -8.87
C SER A 43 3.75 11.78 -9.74
N GLY A 44 3.28 13.02 -9.53
CA GLY A 44 3.82 14.20 -10.20
C GLY A 44 5.30 14.44 -9.89
N MET A 45 5.71 14.32 -8.61
CA MET A 45 7.11 14.44 -8.21
C MET A 45 7.99 13.36 -8.85
N ALA A 46 7.53 12.12 -8.83
CA ALA A 46 8.28 11.02 -9.41
C ALA A 46 8.37 11.16 -10.94
N GLY A 47 7.30 11.63 -11.60
CA GLY A 47 7.30 11.89 -13.03
C GLY A 47 8.30 12.98 -13.39
N ALA A 48 8.30 14.08 -12.65
CA ALA A 48 9.25 15.17 -12.83
C ALA A 48 10.71 14.72 -12.59
N ALA A 49 10.94 13.90 -11.56
CA ALA A 49 12.27 13.37 -11.25
C ALA A 49 12.81 12.43 -12.32
N VAL A 50 11.97 11.63 -12.97
CA VAL A 50 12.40 10.76 -14.10
C VAL A 50 12.56 11.55 -15.38
N ALA A 51 11.66 12.49 -15.66
CA ALA A 51 11.71 13.32 -16.85
C ALA A 51 12.96 14.22 -16.87
N TRP A 52 13.39 14.73 -15.71
CA TRP A 52 14.47 15.71 -15.64
C TRP A 52 15.83 15.18 -16.19
N PRO A 53 16.33 14.00 -15.80
CA PRO A 53 17.55 13.43 -16.39
C PRO A 53 17.41 13.06 -17.87
N ILE A 54 16.22 12.67 -18.32
CA ILE A 54 15.94 12.42 -19.74
C ILE A 54 16.11 13.72 -20.54
N VAL A 55 15.62 14.84 -20.02
CA VAL A 55 15.79 16.17 -20.62
C VAL A 55 17.26 16.59 -20.61
N ILE A 56 17.98 16.40 -19.50
CA ILE A 56 19.42 16.68 -19.42
C ILE A 56 20.19 15.84 -20.44
N ALA A 57 19.88 14.54 -20.56
CA ALA A 57 20.49 13.66 -21.54
C ALA A 57 20.18 14.11 -22.98
N GLY A 58 18.96 14.61 -23.25
CA GLY A 58 18.61 15.20 -24.54
C GLY A 58 19.39 16.47 -24.87
N ILE A 59 19.68 17.31 -23.87
CA ILE A 59 20.52 18.51 -24.03
C ILE A 59 21.99 18.12 -24.27
N ALA A 60 22.51 17.14 -23.53
CA ALA A 60 23.89 16.69 -23.63
C ALA A 60 24.17 15.89 -24.91
N PHE A 61 23.19 15.10 -25.38
CA PHE A 61 23.30 14.23 -26.55
C PHE A 61 22.19 14.55 -27.56
N PRO A 62 22.46 15.40 -28.58
CA PRO A 62 21.45 15.80 -29.58
C PRO A 62 20.82 14.61 -30.34
N SER A 63 21.56 13.53 -30.54
CA SER A 63 21.06 12.28 -31.14
C SER A 63 20.00 11.59 -30.27
N PHE A 64 20.08 11.74 -28.95
CA PHE A 64 19.09 11.21 -28.02
C PHE A 64 17.81 12.06 -28.03
N ALA A 65 17.95 13.39 -28.12
CA ALA A 65 16.81 14.28 -28.29
C ALA A 65 16.03 14.00 -29.58
N THR A 66 16.73 13.86 -30.71
CA THR A 66 16.09 13.52 -31.99
C THR A 66 15.41 12.14 -31.95
N PHE A 67 16.00 11.16 -31.26
CA PHE A 67 15.35 9.88 -31.00
C PHE A 67 14.05 10.02 -30.19
N LEU A 68 14.07 10.80 -29.10
CA LEU A 68 12.88 11.06 -28.28
C LEU A 68 11.79 11.80 -29.07
N LEU A 69 12.17 12.80 -29.87
CA LEU A 69 11.24 13.51 -30.74
C LEU A 69 10.74 12.62 -31.87
N GLY A 70 11.44 11.54 -32.23
CA GLY A 70 10.91 10.53 -33.15
C GLY A 70 9.68 9.79 -32.61
N LEU A 71 9.44 9.81 -31.29
CA LEU A 71 8.25 9.22 -30.67
C LEU A 71 7.02 10.15 -30.70
N VAL A 72 7.20 11.42 -31.02
CA VAL A 72 6.15 12.45 -31.01
C VAL A 72 6.24 13.27 -32.29
N THR A 73 5.17 13.39 -33.08
CA THR A 73 5.21 14.20 -34.30
C THR A 73 5.42 15.68 -33.96
N VAL A 74 6.66 16.17 -34.06
CA VAL A 74 7.01 17.57 -33.83
C VAL A 74 6.88 18.35 -35.13
N PRO A 75 6.08 19.42 -35.18
CA PRO A 75 6.01 20.29 -36.34
C PRO A 75 7.37 20.94 -36.67
N GLU A 76 7.71 21.08 -37.95
CA GLU A 76 9.03 21.58 -38.39
C GLU A 76 9.37 22.98 -37.84
N TRP A 77 8.37 23.84 -37.64
CA TRP A 77 8.55 25.19 -37.08
C TRP A 77 9.03 25.20 -35.61
N LEU A 78 8.83 24.09 -34.88
CA LEU A 78 9.29 23.95 -33.50
C LEU A 78 10.76 23.53 -33.39
N HIS A 79 11.39 23.03 -34.45
CA HIS A 79 12.78 22.51 -34.45
C HIS A 79 13.81 23.49 -33.83
N PRO A 80 13.80 24.80 -34.14
CA PRO A 80 14.72 25.76 -33.54
C PRO A 80 14.47 25.97 -32.03
N TRP A 81 13.22 25.83 -31.62
CA TRP A 81 12.77 26.07 -30.24
C TRP A 81 12.92 24.86 -29.34
N VAL A 82 13.14 23.66 -29.89
CA VAL A 82 13.26 22.42 -29.10
C VAL A 82 14.38 22.54 -28.07
N ARG A 83 15.55 23.09 -28.43
CA ARG A 83 16.67 23.23 -27.49
C ARG A 83 16.34 24.21 -26.37
N LEU A 84 15.68 25.33 -26.68
CA LEU A 84 15.22 26.29 -25.69
C LEU A 84 14.15 25.66 -24.79
N GLY A 85 13.19 24.95 -25.36
CA GLY A 85 12.16 24.22 -24.63
C GLY A 85 12.74 23.17 -23.69
N MET A 86 13.74 22.40 -24.12
CA MET A 86 14.46 21.47 -23.27
C MET A 86 15.21 22.17 -22.13
N LEU A 87 15.89 23.29 -22.39
CA LEU A 87 16.55 24.08 -21.35
C LEU A 87 15.55 24.62 -20.31
N VAL A 88 14.43 25.17 -20.78
CA VAL A 88 13.33 25.63 -19.93
C VAL A 88 12.80 24.47 -19.09
N LEU A 89 12.57 23.31 -19.70
CA LEU A 89 12.07 22.12 -19.02
C LEU A 89 13.08 21.57 -17.99
N ALA A 90 14.39 21.64 -18.28
CA ALA A 90 15.45 21.23 -17.35
C ALA A 90 15.47 22.08 -16.06
N VAL A 91 15.06 23.35 -16.15
CA VAL A 91 14.94 24.26 -15.01
C VAL A 91 13.60 24.08 -14.30
N ILE A 92 12.50 23.93 -15.06
CA ILE A 92 11.15 23.88 -14.51
C ILE A 92 10.85 22.54 -13.81
N LEU A 93 11.28 21.40 -14.33
CA LEU A 93 10.93 20.09 -13.77
C LEU A 93 11.33 19.93 -12.30
N PRO A 94 12.56 20.26 -11.87
CA PRO A 94 12.93 20.18 -10.47
C PRO A 94 12.18 21.18 -9.59
N LEU A 95 11.86 22.37 -10.12
CA LEU A 95 11.06 23.37 -9.40
C LEU A 95 9.63 22.86 -9.15
N ILE A 96 9.02 22.20 -10.13
CA ILE A 96 7.73 21.54 -9.98
C ILE A 96 7.83 20.44 -8.92
N ALA A 97 8.86 19.60 -8.97
CA ALA A 97 9.06 18.55 -7.96
C ALA A 97 9.21 19.13 -6.54
N GLY A 98 9.96 20.23 -6.39
CA GLY A 98 10.11 20.94 -5.11
C GLY A 98 8.80 21.57 -4.63
N PHE A 99 8.02 22.17 -5.53
CA PHE A 99 6.71 22.73 -5.22
C PHE A 99 5.70 21.65 -4.81
N LEU A 100 5.64 20.53 -5.54
CA LEU A 100 4.77 19.40 -5.19
C LEU A 100 5.18 18.82 -3.83
N SER A 101 6.48 18.71 -3.55
CA SER A 101 6.99 18.26 -2.26
C SER A 101 6.58 19.16 -1.10
N SER A 102 6.49 20.48 -1.32
CA SER A 102 6.08 21.42 -0.26
C SER A 102 4.60 21.30 0.11
N ARG A 103 3.80 20.57 -0.67
CA ARG A 103 2.37 20.32 -0.42
C ARG A 103 2.10 19.00 0.31
N LEU A 104 3.12 18.14 0.49
CA LEU A 104 3.00 16.87 1.20
C LEU A 104 2.73 17.00 2.71
N PRO A 105 3.31 17.98 3.45
CA PRO A 105 2.95 18.23 4.84
C PRO A 105 1.49 18.67 4.99
N ASP A 106 0.90 18.38 6.14
CA ASP A 106 -0.47 18.80 6.45
C ASP A 106 -0.62 20.31 6.37
N GLU A 107 -1.85 20.81 6.15
CA GLU A 107 -2.10 22.22 5.86
C GLU A 107 -1.50 23.18 6.90
N GLY A 108 -1.47 22.76 8.17
CA GLY A 108 -0.88 23.51 9.28
C GLY A 108 0.65 23.46 9.37
N ALA A 109 1.30 22.50 8.72
CA ALA A 109 2.76 22.31 8.69
C ALA A 109 3.38 22.69 7.33
N ARG A 110 2.60 23.27 6.40
CA ARG A 110 3.09 23.68 5.08
C ARG A 110 4.07 24.85 5.22
N PRO A 111 5.25 24.79 4.57
CA PRO A 111 6.22 25.87 4.61
C PRO A 111 5.64 27.13 3.96
N ARG A 112 5.81 28.29 4.61
CA ARG A 112 5.33 29.60 4.13
C ARG A 112 6.50 30.57 3.99
N GLY A 113 6.38 31.54 3.09
CA GLY A 113 7.37 32.59 2.88
C GLY A 113 8.74 32.04 2.45
N ARG A 114 9.79 32.33 3.23
CA ARG A 114 11.17 31.92 2.92
C ARG A 114 11.37 30.40 2.90
N ASP A 115 10.64 29.68 3.74
CA ASP A 115 10.74 28.21 3.80
C ASP A 115 10.15 27.55 2.54
N LEU A 116 9.17 28.19 1.90
CA LEU A 116 8.59 27.72 0.63
C LEU A 116 9.61 27.85 -0.51
N VAL A 117 10.31 28.99 -0.58
CA VAL A 117 11.38 29.19 -1.58
C VAL A 117 12.50 28.17 -1.37
N GLY A 118 12.89 27.94 -0.12
CA GLY A 118 13.86 26.90 0.24
C GLY A 118 13.38 25.47 -0.08
N ALA A 119 12.08 25.18 0.01
CA ALA A 119 11.51 23.89 -0.38
C ALA A 119 11.51 23.69 -1.90
N ILE A 120 11.15 24.73 -2.67
CA ILE A 120 11.16 24.71 -4.14
C ILE A 120 12.59 24.55 -4.66
N ALA A 121 13.56 25.28 -4.10
CA ALA A 121 14.97 25.16 -4.48
C ALA A 121 15.56 23.77 -4.17
N ARG A 122 15.13 23.15 -3.06
CA ARG A 122 15.48 21.75 -2.74
C ARG A 122 14.90 20.74 -3.73
N GLY A 123 14.02 21.15 -4.63
CA GLY A 123 13.53 20.34 -5.75
C GLY A 123 14.64 19.79 -6.65
N TYR A 124 15.76 20.51 -6.84
CA TYR A 124 16.92 20.04 -7.61
C TYR A 124 17.61 18.81 -6.99
N PRO A 125 18.17 18.88 -5.76
CA PRO A 125 18.78 17.71 -5.15
C PRO A 125 17.78 16.59 -4.88
N ASN A 126 16.52 16.91 -4.55
CA ASN A 126 15.49 15.91 -4.31
C ASN A 126 15.11 15.13 -5.59
N SER A 127 14.99 15.81 -6.73
CA SER A 127 14.68 15.15 -8.00
C SER A 127 15.79 14.20 -8.42
N LEU A 128 17.06 14.60 -8.24
CA LEU A 128 18.20 13.73 -8.49
C LEU A 128 18.20 12.51 -7.56
N ALA A 129 17.97 12.73 -6.26
CA ALA A 129 17.87 11.66 -5.27
C ALA A 129 16.82 10.63 -5.67
N LEU A 130 15.62 11.12 -5.98
CA LEU A 130 14.48 10.29 -6.33
C LEU A 130 14.73 9.52 -7.63
N PHE A 131 15.35 10.15 -8.63
CA PHE A 131 15.77 9.47 -9.85
C PHE A 131 16.75 8.33 -9.57
N VAL A 132 17.80 8.57 -8.79
CA VAL A 132 18.79 7.54 -8.42
C VAL A 132 18.11 6.38 -7.72
N VAL A 133 17.18 6.66 -6.81
CA VAL A 133 16.39 5.61 -6.13
C VAL A 133 15.51 4.84 -7.10
N ILE A 134 14.81 5.50 -8.02
CA ILE A 134 13.96 4.84 -9.02
C ILE A 134 14.79 3.93 -9.93
N VAL A 135 15.91 4.44 -10.47
CA VAL A 135 16.81 3.65 -11.31
C VAL A 135 17.37 2.46 -10.54
N TRP A 136 17.81 2.65 -9.31
CA TRP A 136 18.26 1.56 -8.45
C TRP A 136 17.17 0.49 -8.25
N MET A 137 15.93 0.91 -7.95
CA MET A 137 14.79 0.01 -7.78
C MET A 137 14.42 -0.74 -9.06
N MET A 138 14.57 -0.10 -10.22
CA MET A 138 14.37 -0.74 -11.52
C MET A 138 15.27 -1.96 -11.71
N PHE A 139 16.46 -1.98 -11.11
CA PHE A 139 17.34 -3.15 -11.12
C PHE A 139 17.08 -4.09 -9.94
N VAL A 140 16.93 -3.57 -8.71
CA VAL A 140 16.82 -4.40 -7.51
C VAL A 140 15.51 -5.18 -7.42
N ALA A 141 14.37 -4.56 -7.77
CA ALA A 141 13.06 -5.20 -7.62
C ALA A 141 12.90 -6.44 -8.52
N PRO A 142 13.28 -6.42 -9.82
CA PRO A 142 13.27 -7.63 -10.65
C PRO A 142 14.18 -8.74 -10.12
N LEU A 143 15.39 -8.41 -9.64
CA LEU A 143 16.31 -9.40 -9.06
C LEU A 143 15.69 -10.11 -7.84
N GLY A 144 15.04 -9.34 -6.97
CA GLY A 144 14.30 -9.89 -5.83
C GLY A 144 13.18 -10.83 -6.27
N ARG A 145 12.40 -10.43 -7.29
CA ARG A 145 11.29 -11.22 -7.82
C ARG A 145 11.74 -12.52 -8.48
N ILE A 146 12.85 -12.49 -9.23
CA ILE A 146 13.45 -13.69 -9.84
C ILE A 146 13.88 -14.67 -8.76
N ARG A 147 14.55 -14.19 -7.70
CA ARG A 147 14.98 -15.04 -6.57
C ARG A 147 13.78 -15.66 -5.84
N ALA A 148 12.70 -14.90 -5.64
CA ALA A 148 11.47 -15.39 -5.03
C ALA A 148 10.80 -16.46 -5.91
N LEU A 149 10.76 -16.25 -7.23
CA LEU A 149 10.19 -17.21 -8.19
C LEU A 149 10.99 -18.52 -8.22
N ILE A 150 12.33 -18.44 -8.24
CA ILE A 150 13.21 -19.61 -8.18
C ILE A 150 12.95 -20.43 -6.91
N LYS A 151 12.72 -19.75 -5.77
CA LYS A 151 12.40 -20.40 -4.50
C LYS A 151 10.94 -20.85 -4.36
N ARG A 152 10.08 -20.56 -5.35
CA ARG A 152 8.61 -20.75 -5.29
C ARG A 152 7.99 -20.10 -4.05
N TRP A 153 8.47 -18.91 -3.71
CA TRP A 153 7.93 -18.13 -2.60
C TRP A 153 6.92 -17.12 -3.12
N GLU A 154 5.84 -16.98 -2.38
CA GLU A 154 4.83 -15.96 -2.58
C GLU A 154 5.18 -14.72 -1.75
N SER A 155 4.74 -13.55 -2.22
CA SER A 155 4.90 -12.27 -1.54
C SER A 155 3.54 -11.73 -1.16
N VAL A 156 3.38 -11.36 0.11
CA VAL A 156 2.19 -10.68 0.63
C VAL A 156 2.64 -9.42 1.34
N HIS A 157 1.92 -8.33 1.09
CA HIS A 157 2.14 -7.04 1.73
C HIS A 157 0.96 -6.77 2.67
N VAL A 158 1.27 -6.37 3.90
CA VAL A 158 0.28 -5.94 4.88
C VAL A 158 0.58 -4.49 5.20
N PRO A 159 -0.26 -3.54 4.77
CA PRO A 159 -0.03 -2.13 5.01
C PRO A 159 -0.19 -1.84 6.49
N ILE A 160 0.82 -1.22 7.08
CA ILE A 160 0.85 -0.81 8.48
C ILE A 160 1.61 0.51 8.59
N ALA A 161 1.28 1.38 9.54
CA ALA A 161 2.05 2.56 9.86
C ALA A 161 2.56 2.48 11.30
N VAL A 162 3.87 2.25 11.47
CA VAL A 162 4.49 2.12 12.80
C VAL A 162 4.49 3.45 13.53
N LYS A 163 3.99 3.48 14.77
CA LYS A 163 3.96 4.69 15.60
C LYS A 163 5.39 5.16 15.94
N PRO A 164 5.62 6.48 16.10
CA PRO A 164 6.94 7.01 16.47
C PRO A 164 7.50 6.31 17.72
N GLY A 165 8.71 5.75 17.62
CA GLY A 165 9.35 5.02 18.73
C GLY A 165 8.84 3.59 18.97
N GLY A 166 7.81 3.14 18.26
CA GLY A 166 7.18 1.82 18.43
C GLY A 166 7.85 0.67 17.68
N TYR A 167 8.87 0.93 16.84
CA TYR A 167 9.44 -0.06 15.92
C TYR A 167 9.90 -1.36 16.60
N ASP A 168 10.67 -1.24 17.68
CA ASP A 168 11.20 -2.42 18.38
C ASP A 168 10.10 -3.19 19.11
N VAL A 169 9.07 -2.50 19.61
CA VAL A 169 7.88 -3.09 20.24
C VAL A 169 7.11 -3.91 19.22
N VAL A 170 6.77 -3.31 18.07
CA VAL A 170 6.09 -3.99 16.96
C VAL A 170 6.88 -5.22 16.49
N LEU A 171 8.21 -5.10 16.35
CA LEU A 171 9.05 -6.22 15.95
C LEU A 171 9.08 -7.35 16.99
N ASN A 172 9.02 -7.04 18.30
CA ASN A 172 8.92 -8.03 19.38
C ASN A 172 7.56 -8.72 19.34
N ASP A 173 6.46 -7.96 19.24
CA ASP A 173 5.10 -8.47 19.25
C ASP A 173 4.85 -9.41 18.07
N LEU A 174 5.26 -9.00 16.86
CA LEU A 174 5.13 -9.81 15.66
C LEU A 174 5.99 -11.09 15.72
N ALA A 175 7.19 -11.02 16.28
CA ALA A 175 8.01 -12.22 16.51
C ALA A 175 7.34 -13.18 17.50
N GLY A 176 6.71 -12.65 18.56
CA GLY A 176 5.94 -13.40 19.53
C GLY A 176 4.71 -14.06 18.90
N ALA A 177 3.96 -13.33 18.08
CA ALA A 177 2.79 -13.86 17.37
C ALA A 177 3.15 -14.99 16.40
N LEU A 178 4.25 -14.85 15.65
CA LEU A 178 4.77 -15.90 14.78
C LEU A 178 5.20 -17.14 15.57
N SER A 179 5.85 -16.94 16.72
CA SER A 179 6.25 -18.04 17.60
C SER A 179 5.05 -18.79 18.18
N ARG A 180 4.00 -18.06 18.62
CA ARG A 180 2.72 -18.66 19.07
C ARG A 180 2.01 -19.43 17.95
N ALA A 181 2.21 -19.03 16.70
CA ALA A 181 1.70 -19.73 15.53
C ALA A 181 2.57 -20.92 15.07
N GLY A 182 3.61 -21.28 15.83
CA GLY A 182 4.52 -22.39 15.51
C GLY A 182 5.55 -22.06 14.43
N ILE A 183 5.75 -20.78 14.10
CA ILE A 183 6.72 -20.33 13.09
C ILE A 183 7.96 -19.81 13.82
N ALA A 184 8.98 -20.65 13.92
CA ALA A 184 10.26 -20.28 14.53
C ALA A 184 11.00 -19.25 13.65
N VAL A 185 11.19 -18.04 14.18
CA VAL A 185 11.87 -16.95 13.48
C VAL A 185 13.09 -16.45 14.24
N ARG A 186 14.11 -16.03 13.51
CA ARG A 186 15.32 -15.39 14.06
C ARG A 186 15.49 -14.00 13.47
N ARG A 187 15.96 -13.06 14.28
CA ARG A 187 16.32 -11.72 13.82
C ARG A 187 17.59 -11.77 12.99
N ARG A 188 17.53 -11.20 11.79
CA ARG A 188 18.69 -10.90 10.95
C ARG A 188 18.60 -9.45 10.49
N ARG A 189 19.76 -8.83 10.24
CA ARG A 189 19.80 -7.54 9.55
C ARG A 189 19.42 -7.72 8.09
N ALA A 190 18.63 -6.80 7.54
CA ALA A 190 18.30 -6.81 6.12
C ALA A 190 19.57 -6.66 5.26
N SER A 191 19.54 -7.21 4.05
CA SER A 191 20.68 -7.08 3.13
C SER A 191 20.84 -5.63 2.65
N TRP A 192 22.10 -5.16 2.61
CA TRP A 192 22.53 -3.80 2.26
C TRP A 192 21.86 -3.17 1.02
N ALA A 193 21.44 -3.98 0.03
CA ALA A 193 20.77 -3.53 -1.19
C ALA A 193 19.42 -2.83 -0.94
N TYR A 194 18.75 -3.11 0.19
CA TYR A 194 17.50 -2.48 0.60
C TYR A 194 17.71 -1.28 1.56
N GLU A 195 18.92 -1.10 2.11
CA GLU A 195 19.25 0.05 2.96
C GLU A 195 19.71 1.26 2.14
N LEU A 196 20.28 1.04 0.96
CA LEU A 196 20.86 2.07 0.10
C LEU A 196 19.87 3.19 -0.30
N PRO A 197 18.63 2.87 -0.72
CA PRO A 197 17.63 3.89 -1.08
C PRO A 197 17.34 4.83 0.09
N GLY A 198 17.20 4.28 1.29
CA GLY A 198 16.99 5.05 2.51
C GLY A 198 18.17 5.97 2.81
N LYS A 199 19.42 5.48 2.67
CA LYS A 199 20.63 6.28 2.89
C LYS A 199 20.78 7.42 1.87
N VAL A 200 20.46 7.18 0.60
CA VAL A 200 20.48 8.21 -0.46
C VAL A 200 19.41 9.28 -0.20
N LEU A 201 18.20 8.86 0.18
CA LEU A 201 17.12 9.78 0.56
C LEU A 201 17.46 10.56 1.83
N ALA A 202 18.10 9.95 2.82
CA ALA A 202 18.54 10.60 4.05
C ALA A 202 19.66 11.64 3.81
N LEU A 203 20.58 11.34 2.90
CA LEU A 203 21.69 12.24 2.55
C LEU A 203 21.17 13.49 1.80
N LEU A 204 20.17 13.33 0.95
CA LEU A 204 19.71 14.37 0.01
C LEU A 204 18.41 15.08 0.45
N GLY A 205 17.53 14.41 1.21
CA GLY A 205 16.19 14.90 1.58
C GLY A 205 16.11 15.73 2.86
N GLY A 206 17.23 16.02 3.51
CA GLY A 206 17.27 16.80 4.77
C GLY A 206 16.65 16.08 5.97
N ASP A 207 16.51 16.80 7.10
CA ASP A 207 16.16 16.20 8.40
C ASP A 207 14.74 15.59 8.43
N ALA A 208 13.79 16.15 7.68
CA ALA A 208 12.41 15.65 7.60
C ALA A 208 12.31 14.26 6.94
N VAL A 209 13.12 13.99 5.90
CA VAL A 209 13.18 12.68 5.25
C VAL A 209 14.04 11.71 6.05
N ARG A 210 15.10 12.19 6.71
CA ARG A 210 15.92 11.40 7.67
C ARG A 210 15.10 10.82 8.82
N ALA A 211 14.10 11.55 9.31
CA ALA A 211 13.21 11.10 10.38
C ALA A 211 12.26 9.97 9.93
N LEU A 212 11.97 9.87 8.63
CA LEU A 212 11.05 8.89 8.05
C LEU A 212 11.76 7.63 7.54
N VAL A 213 13.08 7.67 7.37
CA VAL A 213 13.89 6.53 6.93
C VAL A 213 14.42 5.76 8.14
N PRO A 214 14.04 4.48 8.34
CA PRO A 214 14.59 3.68 9.42
C PRO A 214 16.09 3.49 9.23
N GLN A 215 16.85 3.87 10.25
CA GLN A 215 18.29 3.66 10.28
C GLN A 215 18.67 2.16 10.37
N ARG A 216 17.71 1.28 10.70
CA ARG A 216 17.93 -0.17 10.89
C ARG A 216 16.70 -0.97 10.47
N LEU A 217 16.76 -1.65 9.33
CA LEU A 217 15.72 -2.59 8.87
C LEU A 217 16.01 -3.98 9.44
N TRP A 218 15.16 -4.44 10.34
CA TRP A 218 15.24 -5.79 10.89
C TRP A 218 14.34 -6.74 10.10
N ARG A 219 14.85 -7.96 9.92
CA ARG A 219 14.19 -9.05 9.21
C ARG A 219 14.01 -10.22 10.14
N LEU A 220 12.82 -10.80 10.17
CA LEU A 220 12.55 -12.07 10.84
C LEU A 220 12.63 -13.20 9.81
N VAL A 221 13.53 -14.16 10.04
CA VAL A 221 13.79 -15.26 9.10
C VAL A 221 13.53 -16.59 9.78
N GLY A 222 12.68 -17.41 9.18
CA GLY A 222 12.38 -18.79 9.55
C GLY A 222 12.59 -19.76 8.39
N ASP A 223 12.31 -21.05 8.58
CA ASP A 223 12.44 -22.03 7.50
C ASP A 223 11.32 -21.86 6.45
N GLY A 224 11.69 -21.39 5.26
CA GLY A 224 10.75 -21.11 4.17
C GLY A 224 9.83 -19.91 4.43
N PHE A 225 10.24 -19.00 5.32
CA PHE A 225 9.53 -17.78 5.67
C PHE A 225 10.50 -16.62 5.97
N GLU A 226 10.16 -15.43 5.51
CA GLU A 226 10.91 -14.21 5.71
C GLU A 226 9.94 -13.04 5.85
N MET A 227 10.13 -12.21 6.86
CA MET A 227 9.33 -11.02 7.12
C MET A 227 10.25 -9.82 7.28
N THR A 228 9.93 -8.72 6.61
CA THR A 228 10.65 -7.44 6.77
C THR A 228 9.66 -6.35 7.17
N LEU A 229 9.94 -5.71 8.31
CA LEU A 229 9.15 -4.61 8.84
C LEU A 229 9.67 -3.27 8.29
N HIS A 230 8.88 -2.63 7.45
CA HIS A 230 9.06 -1.25 7.00
C HIS A 230 8.14 -0.31 7.82
N PRO A 231 8.36 1.02 7.80
CA PRO A 231 7.53 1.95 8.56
C PRO A 231 6.09 1.98 8.11
N THR A 232 5.86 1.79 6.80
CA THR A 232 4.58 1.95 6.13
C THR A 232 4.08 0.65 5.48
N ASP A 233 4.82 -0.45 5.63
CA ASP A 233 4.49 -1.74 5.04
C ASP A 233 5.14 -2.90 5.82
N LEU A 234 4.47 -4.05 5.79
CA LEU A 234 5.02 -5.31 6.27
C LEU A 234 5.07 -6.29 5.09
N SER A 235 6.28 -6.63 4.67
CA SER A 235 6.47 -7.61 3.59
C SER A 235 6.67 -9.01 4.16
N LEU A 236 5.89 -9.95 3.65
CA LEU A 236 5.91 -11.36 4.01
C LEU A 236 6.25 -12.20 2.77
N LEU A 237 7.27 -13.03 2.89
CA LEU A 237 7.78 -13.88 1.83
C LEU A 237 7.84 -15.32 2.34
N GLY A 238 7.35 -16.28 1.56
CA GLY A 238 7.49 -17.68 1.95
C GLY A 238 6.64 -18.66 1.16
N ARG A 239 6.62 -19.91 1.63
CA ARG A 239 5.74 -20.96 1.07
C ARG A 239 4.27 -20.65 1.38
N SER A 240 3.38 -20.79 0.41
CA SER A 240 1.95 -20.38 0.50
C SER A 240 1.23 -20.78 1.79
N ARG A 241 1.40 -22.05 2.23
CA ARG A 241 0.81 -22.55 3.49
C ARG A 241 1.34 -21.80 4.73
N ILE A 242 2.66 -21.69 4.86
CA ILE A 242 3.28 -20.99 6.00
C ILE A 242 2.91 -19.51 5.96
N LEU A 243 2.91 -18.91 4.77
CA LEU A 243 2.58 -17.50 4.55
C LEU A 243 1.14 -17.17 4.97
N SER A 244 0.18 -18.05 4.67
CA SER A 244 -1.22 -17.89 5.07
C SER A 244 -1.39 -17.93 6.60
N HIS A 245 -0.73 -18.88 7.29
CA HIS A 245 -0.75 -18.95 8.75
C HIS A 245 -0.05 -17.74 9.40
N ALA A 246 1.10 -17.34 8.86
CA ALA A 246 1.83 -16.16 9.32
C ALA A 246 0.98 -14.89 9.20
N ARG A 247 0.33 -14.68 8.04
CA ARG A 247 -0.57 -13.54 7.82
C ARG A 247 -1.71 -13.51 8.83
N ALA A 248 -2.35 -14.65 9.08
CA ALA A 248 -3.44 -14.73 10.06
C ALA A 248 -2.97 -14.45 11.50
N ALA A 249 -1.76 -14.89 11.88
CA ALA A 249 -1.17 -14.57 13.18
C ALA A 249 -0.84 -13.08 13.31
N ILE A 250 -0.21 -12.51 12.27
CA ILE A 250 0.21 -11.12 12.23
C ILE A 250 -0.98 -10.17 12.26
N VAL A 251 -1.99 -10.36 11.41
CA VAL A 251 -3.16 -9.45 11.34
C VAL A 251 -3.93 -9.42 12.66
N ARG A 252 -3.98 -10.53 13.40
CA ARG A 252 -4.58 -10.57 14.74
C ARG A 252 -3.75 -9.82 15.78
N GLU A 253 -2.43 -9.90 15.69
CA GLU A 253 -1.53 -9.20 16.62
C GLU A 253 -1.46 -7.69 16.34
N LEU A 254 -1.48 -7.30 15.07
CA LEU A 254 -1.35 -5.91 14.63
C LEU A 254 -2.40 -4.98 15.25
N THR A 255 -3.57 -5.50 15.60
CA THR A 255 -4.64 -4.74 16.29
C THR A 255 -4.24 -4.24 17.67
N PHE A 256 -3.23 -4.86 18.29
CA PHE A 256 -2.84 -4.61 19.67
C PHE A 256 -1.40 -4.14 19.84
N THR A 257 -0.73 -3.80 18.75
CA THR A 257 0.65 -3.31 18.76
C THR A 257 0.69 -1.81 18.45
N GLU A 258 1.88 -1.21 18.57
CA GLU A 258 2.10 0.21 18.29
C GLU A 258 2.27 0.48 16.78
N ALA A 259 1.35 -0.07 15.97
CA ALA A 259 1.26 0.16 14.53
C ALA A 259 -0.20 0.36 14.11
N TYR A 260 -0.45 1.41 13.34
CA TYR A 260 -1.75 1.64 12.71
C TYR A 260 -1.94 0.68 11.53
N GLN A 261 -3.16 0.22 11.31
CA GLN A 261 -3.58 -0.45 10.08
C GLN A 261 -4.23 0.53 9.09
N THR A 262 -4.46 1.77 9.51
CA THR A 262 -5.05 2.87 8.72
C THR A 262 -4.01 3.93 8.32
N TRP A 263 -4.33 4.73 7.29
CA TRP A 263 -3.39 5.68 6.67
C TRP A 263 -3.86 7.13 6.67
N SER A 264 -5.15 7.41 6.80
CA SER A 264 -5.66 8.77 7.05
C SER A 264 -5.58 9.12 8.53
N LYS A 265 -5.42 10.41 8.84
CA LYS A 265 -5.36 10.88 10.24
C LYS A 265 -6.70 10.68 10.94
N GLU A 266 -7.78 10.91 10.19
CA GLU A 266 -9.15 10.74 10.63
C GLU A 266 -9.39 9.29 11.06
N ALA A 267 -8.93 8.32 10.26
CA ALA A 267 -9.01 6.91 10.60
C ALA A 267 -8.08 6.55 11.78
N GLN A 268 -6.86 7.07 11.82
CA GLN A 268 -5.90 6.82 12.90
C GLN A 268 -6.41 7.31 14.27
N ILE A 269 -7.13 8.43 14.32
CA ILE A 269 -7.79 8.92 15.54
C ILE A 269 -8.82 7.90 16.04
N ILE A 270 -9.63 7.34 15.14
CA ILE A 270 -10.62 6.32 15.50
C ILE A 270 -9.92 5.03 15.95
N GLU A 271 -8.84 4.63 15.28
CA GLU A 271 -8.03 3.45 15.63
C GLU A 271 -7.39 3.59 17.03
N ASP A 272 -6.86 4.77 17.37
CA ASP A 272 -6.33 5.05 18.72
C ASP A 272 -7.43 4.95 19.78
N ARG A 273 -8.64 5.44 19.49
CA ARG A 273 -9.79 5.28 20.39
C ARG A 273 -10.18 3.83 20.59
N ILE A 274 -10.20 3.02 19.52
CA ILE A 274 -10.46 1.57 19.60
C ILE A 274 -9.39 0.88 20.48
N THR A 275 -8.13 1.25 20.30
CA THR A 275 -7.01 0.71 21.10
C THR A 275 -7.14 1.12 22.57
N ASN A 276 -7.55 2.35 22.86
CA ASN A 276 -7.80 2.84 24.22
C ASN A 276 -9.02 2.15 24.87
N ALA A 277 -10.07 1.88 24.10
CA ALA A 277 -11.21 1.09 24.56
C ALA A 277 -10.79 -0.34 24.95
N ALA A 278 -9.86 -0.97 24.22
CA ALA A 278 -9.30 -2.27 24.59
C ALA A 278 -8.55 -2.26 25.95
N ARG A 279 -8.08 -1.08 26.39
CA ARG A 279 -7.46 -0.85 27.71
C ARG A 279 -8.46 -0.36 28.78
N GLY A 280 -9.75 -0.26 28.43
CA GLY A 280 -10.80 0.25 29.32
C GLY A 280 -10.83 1.77 29.47
N ALA A 281 -10.18 2.52 28.60
CA ALA A 281 -10.02 3.98 28.70
C ALA A 281 -10.94 4.78 27.76
N ASP A 282 -11.76 4.12 26.93
CA ASP A 282 -12.74 4.75 26.03
C ASP A 282 -13.96 3.83 25.86
N ASP A 283 -15.09 4.38 25.40
CA ASP A 283 -16.34 3.65 25.20
C ASP A 283 -16.46 3.12 23.76
N LEU A 284 -16.56 1.79 23.63
CA LEU A 284 -16.65 1.11 22.35
C LEU A 284 -17.94 1.43 21.58
N ASP A 285 -19.05 1.68 22.28
CA ASP A 285 -20.34 1.96 21.64
C ASP A 285 -20.38 3.37 21.06
N ALA A 286 -19.84 4.36 21.78
CA ALA A 286 -19.61 5.70 21.25
C ALA A 286 -18.72 5.70 20.00
N ILE A 287 -17.66 4.88 19.98
CA ILE A 287 -16.80 4.73 18.80
C ILE A 287 -17.59 4.13 17.63
N GLY A 288 -18.41 3.11 17.90
CA GLY A 288 -19.28 2.50 16.90
C GLY A 288 -20.29 3.48 16.28
N ALA A 289 -20.78 4.45 17.06
CA ALA A 289 -21.63 5.53 16.53
C ALA A 289 -20.87 6.47 15.60
N VAL A 290 -19.66 6.89 15.97
CA VAL A 290 -18.80 7.74 15.12
C VAL A 290 -18.47 7.03 13.80
N LEU A 291 -18.14 5.74 13.83
CA LEU A 291 -17.77 4.98 12.63
C LEU A 291 -18.93 4.84 11.63
N LYS A 292 -20.20 4.92 12.06
CA LYS A 292 -21.38 4.86 11.17
C LYS A 292 -21.54 6.09 10.29
N THR A 293 -21.06 7.24 10.75
CA THR A 293 -21.24 8.54 10.07
C THR A 293 -19.94 9.10 9.51
N ALA A 294 -18.81 8.44 9.78
CA ALA A 294 -17.51 8.87 9.31
C ALA A 294 -17.41 8.73 7.78
N ASP A 295 -17.02 9.81 7.10
CA ASP A 295 -16.72 9.82 5.68
C ASP A 295 -15.29 9.29 5.46
N LEU A 296 -15.17 7.97 5.39
CA LEU A 296 -13.90 7.27 5.20
C LEU A 296 -13.92 6.47 3.90
N ASP A 297 -12.74 6.22 3.34
CA ASP A 297 -12.61 5.24 2.28
C ASP A 297 -13.09 3.86 2.78
N PHE A 298 -13.76 3.11 1.91
CA PHE A 298 -14.37 1.83 2.27
C PHE A 298 -13.38 0.86 2.92
N GLU A 299 -12.13 0.87 2.46
CA GLU A 299 -11.10 -0.01 2.99
C GLU A 299 -10.68 0.37 4.42
N GLU A 300 -10.51 1.66 4.70
CA GLU A 300 -10.21 2.13 6.06
C GLU A 300 -11.39 1.86 6.99
N TRP A 301 -12.61 2.03 6.50
CA TRP A 301 -13.82 1.71 7.25
C TRP A 301 -13.88 0.21 7.60
N GLU A 302 -13.60 -0.69 6.64
CA GLU A 302 -13.57 -2.14 6.88
C GLU A 302 -12.52 -2.53 7.92
N ILE A 303 -11.33 -1.91 7.84
CA ILE A 303 -10.26 -2.10 8.81
C ILE A 303 -10.75 -1.69 10.20
N LEU A 304 -11.22 -0.46 10.38
CA LEU A 304 -11.70 0.04 11.68
C LEU A 304 -12.86 -0.78 12.23
N TYR A 305 -13.80 -1.19 11.37
CA TYR A 305 -14.91 -2.05 11.76
C TYR A 305 -14.42 -3.42 12.25
N ARG A 306 -13.46 -4.03 11.54
CA ARG A 306 -12.81 -5.27 11.97
C ARG A 306 -12.09 -5.10 13.31
N LEU A 307 -11.36 -4.02 13.53
CA LEU A 307 -10.67 -3.76 14.81
C LEU A 307 -11.67 -3.63 15.95
N LEU A 308 -12.76 -2.87 15.73
CA LEU A 308 -13.83 -2.71 16.71
C LEU A 308 -14.45 -4.06 17.10
N LEU A 309 -14.72 -4.94 16.13
CA LEU A 309 -15.22 -6.29 16.38
C LEU A 309 -14.21 -7.15 17.16
N GLN A 310 -12.93 -7.09 16.81
CA GLN A 310 -11.88 -7.84 17.52
C GLN A 310 -11.72 -7.39 18.97
N VAL A 311 -11.78 -6.08 19.24
CA VAL A 311 -11.77 -5.55 20.60
C VAL A 311 -13.03 -5.95 21.36
N ARG A 312 -14.21 -5.88 20.72
CA ARG A 312 -15.47 -6.32 21.32
C ARG A 312 -15.41 -7.79 21.72
N LEU A 313 -14.92 -8.67 20.85
CA LEU A 313 -14.76 -10.10 21.15
C LEU A 313 -13.79 -10.36 22.30
N ARG A 314 -12.76 -9.53 22.46
CA ARG A 314 -11.77 -9.67 23.53
C ARG A 314 -12.28 -9.17 24.89
N LEU A 315 -13.05 -8.08 24.90
CA LEU A 315 -13.63 -7.48 26.10
C LEU A 315 -14.91 -8.20 26.55
N SER A 316 -15.67 -8.70 25.59
CA SER A 316 -16.84 -9.54 25.79
C SER A 316 -16.53 -10.88 25.15
N PRO A 317 -15.79 -11.78 25.85
CA PRO A 317 -15.64 -13.15 25.40
C PRO A 317 -17.04 -13.73 25.30
N THR A 318 -17.61 -13.68 24.10
CA THR A 318 -18.82 -14.41 23.81
C THR A 318 -18.40 -15.86 23.93
N GLU A 319 -19.15 -16.64 24.69
CA GLU A 319 -18.92 -18.01 25.16
C GLU A 319 -18.87 -19.07 24.02
N THR A 320 -18.35 -18.71 22.84
CA THR A 320 -18.56 -19.44 21.57
C THR A 320 -17.29 -19.81 20.82
N ASP A 321 -16.09 -19.56 21.38
CA ASP A 321 -14.85 -20.11 20.79
C ASP A 321 -14.53 -21.53 21.28
N SER A 322 -15.37 -22.09 22.17
CA SER A 322 -15.58 -23.53 22.18
C SER A 322 -16.59 -23.87 21.09
N LEU A 323 -16.12 -24.51 20.02
CA LEU A 323 -16.96 -25.46 19.27
C LEU A 323 -17.28 -26.65 20.20
N THR A 324 -17.89 -26.40 21.36
CA THR A 324 -18.73 -27.40 22.00
C THR A 324 -19.86 -27.60 21.00
N ALA A 325 -19.89 -28.78 20.41
CA ALA A 325 -21.02 -29.26 19.65
C ALA A 325 -22.27 -29.00 20.50
N ALA A 326 -23.00 -27.93 20.17
CA ALA A 326 -24.31 -27.70 20.71
C ALA A 326 -25.19 -28.80 20.12
N GLU A 327 -25.19 -29.94 20.80
CA GLU A 327 -26.35 -30.83 20.76
C GLU A 327 -27.55 -29.99 21.18
N ASP A 328 -28.55 -29.99 20.30
CA ASP A 328 -29.93 -29.55 20.53
C ASP A 328 -30.19 -28.06 20.68
N GLY A 329 -30.15 -27.37 19.54
CA GLY A 329 -30.88 -26.12 19.34
C GLY A 329 -31.21 -25.93 17.87
N ILE A 330 -32.44 -26.27 17.46
CA ILE A 330 -32.90 -26.08 16.08
C ILE A 330 -32.76 -24.59 15.73
N SER A 331 -31.86 -24.29 14.78
CA SER A 331 -31.62 -22.92 14.33
C SER A 331 -32.93 -22.30 13.82
N PRO A 332 -33.31 -21.07 14.25
CA PRO A 332 -34.53 -20.38 13.80
C PRO A 332 -34.57 -20.16 12.28
N LEU A 333 -33.42 -20.21 11.60
CA LEU A 333 -33.35 -20.20 10.14
C LEU A 333 -33.86 -21.50 9.51
N ARG A 334 -33.68 -22.64 10.19
CA ARG A 334 -34.16 -23.95 9.73
C ARG A 334 -35.68 -24.07 9.83
N GLU A 335 -36.28 -23.51 10.87
CA GLU A 335 -37.74 -23.40 10.99
C GLU A 335 -38.34 -22.47 9.94
N ARG A 336 -37.72 -21.31 9.69
CA ARG A 336 -38.17 -20.39 8.63
C ARG A 336 -38.05 -21.01 7.25
N ALA A 337 -36.97 -21.75 6.98
CA ALA A 337 -36.81 -22.50 5.74
C ALA A 337 -37.84 -23.63 5.60
N ALA A 338 -38.11 -24.39 6.67
CA ALA A 338 -39.11 -25.44 6.67
C ALA A 338 -40.54 -24.89 6.49
N ALA A 339 -40.85 -23.75 7.09
CA ALA A 339 -42.12 -23.06 6.92
C ALA A 339 -42.28 -22.56 5.48
N ALA A 340 -41.24 -21.96 4.89
CA ALA A 340 -41.26 -21.51 3.49
C ALA A 340 -41.45 -22.69 2.51
N VAL A 341 -40.80 -23.83 2.76
CA VAL A 341 -40.97 -25.05 1.96
C VAL A 341 -42.39 -25.61 2.06
N ARG A 342 -43.02 -25.59 3.25
CA ARG A 342 -44.42 -26.02 3.41
C ARG A 342 -45.40 -25.12 2.68
N VAL A 343 -45.18 -23.81 2.67
CA VAL A 343 -46.03 -22.85 1.94
C VAL A 343 -45.90 -23.07 0.43
N LEU A 344 -44.69 -23.27 -0.07
CA LEU A 344 -44.43 -23.56 -1.49
C LEU A 344 -44.99 -24.93 -1.92
N ALA A 345 -44.93 -25.94 -1.05
CA ALA A 345 -45.53 -27.25 -1.32
C ALA A 345 -47.07 -27.20 -1.26
N GLY A 346 -47.65 -26.38 -0.38
CA GLY A 346 -49.09 -26.21 -0.22
C GLY A 346 -49.76 -25.48 -1.38
N GLN A 347 -49.06 -24.57 -2.07
CA GLN A 347 -49.61 -23.88 -3.25
C GLN A 347 -49.67 -24.76 -4.52
N ARG A 348 -48.96 -25.89 -4.57
CA ARG A 348 -48.91 -26.73 -5.79
C ARG A 348 -50.11 -27.67 -5.96
N ASN A 349 -50.97 -27.83 -4.94
CA ASN A 349 -52.14 -28.72 -4.96
C ASN A 349 -53.49 -28.01 -5.16
N GLY A 350 -53.50 -26.71 -5.53
CA GLY A 350 -54.72 -25.89 -5.59
C GLY A 350 -55.23 -25.51 -6.98
N HIS A 351 -54.74 -26.10 -8.08
CA HIS A 351 -55.22 -25.80 -9.44
C HIS A 351 -55.38 -27.07 -10.28
N GLY A 352 -56.49 -27.78 -10.06
CA GLY A 352 -56.87 -28.95 -10.85
C GLY A 352 -58.30 -29.42 -10.60
N GLY A 353 -59.25 -28.85 -11.35
CA GLY A 353 -60.45 -29.57 -11.82
C GLY A 353 -61.68 -29.59 -10.91
N ARG A 354 -62.64 -28.71 -11.20
CA ARG A 354 -64.07 -29.03 -11.08
C ARG A 354 -64.80 -28.62 -12.36
N SER A 355 -64.92 -29.60 -13.26
CA SER A 355 -65.94 -29.65 -14.32
C SER A 355 -67.03 -30.60 -13.83
N ALA A 356 -68.29 -30.13 -13.82
CA ALA A 356 -69.49 -30.90 -14.16
C ALA A 356 -70.76 -30.14 -13.72
N GLY A 357 -71.43 -29.54 -14.69
CA GLY A 357 -72.85 -29.19 -14.69
C GLY A 357 -73.24 -29.01 -16.15
N GLY A 358 -74.33 -29.55 -16.68
CA GLY A 358 -75.37 -30.44 -16.20
C GLY A 358 -76.08 -30.99 -17.46
N ALA A 359 -76.79 -32.10 -17.31
CA ALA A 359 -77.60 -32.69 -18.36
C ALA A 359 -78.83 -31.83 -18.70
N GLY A 360 -79.27 -31.85 -19.97
CA GLY A 360 -80.52 -31.23 -20.44
C GLY A 360 -80.39 -30.65 -21.84
#